data_AF-A0A968WJ73-F1
#
_entry.id   AF-A0A968WJ73-F1
#
_cell.length_a   1.000
_cell.length_b   1.000
_cell.length_c   1.000
_cell.angle_alpha   90.00
_cell.angle_beta   90.00
_cell.angle_gamma   90.00
#
_symmetry.space_group_name_H-M   'P 1'
#
loop_
_entity.id
_entity.type
_entity.pdbx_description
1 polymer ?
#
loop_
_entity_poly.entity_id
_entity_poly.type
_entity_poly.pdbx_seq_one_letter_code
_entity_poly.pdbx_strand_id
1 'polypeptide(L)'
;MGSRLAARSALPSPLATDAGIRAARRYDERLIATISALSEDASPQVRREIALALHNHTGDEAALVWSKLALQYNGNDRWYLEALGIGAANNWDACFNAWKTAVGDNWNTPWGRDIIWRSRSKDAMPLLAAIIHESNEEDMLRYFRAFDFHTDASKQNVLAKLAVRSQGKKVLYALKHIDASKLTMTSALSASLNKTLDQYNGQLEFVELVSRFKLSNRAPELIQLSLQYPDSIIGREAAHALVVWGRTDLFEGVLKQKDAAKSQALVKSLWPHVSDGRVMALMENIFMDSTQDPVVRKLAIRTFGGPWESEDRLLALAQNEKIPADLQMAAAGVSRRRGARTYARMVRVTSNFHQAIRAYRCHLLLCWPKSKGTLKQAKKCSAPFVRPVTRLTTRA
;
A
#
# COMPACT_ATOMS: atom_id res chain seq x y z
N MET A 1 62.08 27.36 -6.93
CA MET A 1 62.27 26.57 -8.17
C MET A 1 61.29 25.40 -8.09
N GLY A 2 60.19 25.32 -8.81
CA GLY A 2 59.87 25.85 -10.13
C GLY A 2 59.63 24.68 -11.08
N SER A 3 58.55 23.92 -10.87
CA SER A 3 58.12 22.87 -11.81
C SER A 3 56.65 23.08 -12.14
N ARG A 4 56.47 23.80 -13.24
CA ARG A 4 55.23 24.21 -13.87
C ARG A 4 54.24 23.05 -14.00
N LEU A 5 53.10 23.14 -13.29
CA LEU A 5 51.81 22.68 -13.81
C LEU A 5 51.41 23.60 -14.96
N ALA A 6 52.14 23.50 -16.07
CA ALA A 6 51.77 24.08 -17.35
C ALA A 6 52.05 23.02 -18.41
N ALA A 7 51.15 22.05 -18.46
CA ALA A 7 50.93 21.22 -19.64
C ALA A 7 49.43 21.17 -19.85
N ARG A 8 48.95 22.14 -20.62
CA ARG A 8 47.70 22.06 -21.37
C ARG A 8 47.94 21.01 -22.47
N SER A 9 48.04 19.74 -22.08
CA SER A 9 48.22 18.59 -22.98
C SER A 9 46.94 17.78 -22.91
N ALA A 10 46.24 17.70 -24.06
CA ALA A 10 45.05 16.88 -24.35
C ALA A 10 44.36 16.29 -23.11
N LEU A 11 43.19 16.83 -22.74
CA LEU A 11 42.33 16.22 -21.73
C LEU A 11 42.36 14.69 -21.92
N PRO A 12 42.74 13.91 -20.90
CA PRO A 12 42.67 12.46 -20.97
C PRO A 12 41.29 12.03 -21.47
N SER A 13 41.19 10.87 -22.11
CA SER A 13 39.87 10.35 -22.52
C SER A 13 38.88 10.43 -21.35
N PRO A 14 37.56 10.61 -21.58
CA PRO A 14 36.58 10.73 -20.51
C PRO A 14 36.71 9.65 -19.41
N LEU A 15 37.07 8.43 -19.81
CA LEU A 15 37.36 7.31 -18.90
C LEU A 15 38.54 7.55 -17.96
N ALA A 16 39.62 8.17 -18.45
CA ALA A 16 40.78 8.50 -17.64
C ALA A 16 40.48 9.66 -16.68
N THR A 17 39.66 10.62 -17.10
CA THR A 17 39.18 11.71 -16.24
C THR A 17 38.26 11.18 -15.12
N ASP A 18 37.33 10.27 -15.44
CA ASP A 18 36.48 9.59 -14.47
C ASP A 18 37.30 8.80 -13.44
N ALA A 19 38.31 8.05 -13.91
CA ALA A 19 39.22 7.32 -13.04
C ALA A 19 40.01 8.27 -12.11
N GLY A 20 40.43 9.42 -12.62
CA GLY A 20 41.07 10.49 -11.86
C GLY A 20 40.16 11.04 -10.75
N ILE A 21 38.88 11.31 -11.05
CA ILE A 21 37.91 11.78 -10.06
C ILE A 21 37.70 10.73 -8.96
N ARG A 22 37.57 9.45 -9.32
CA ARG A 22 37.42 8.36 -8.34
C ARG A 22 38.66 8.18 -7.46
N ALA A 23 39.86 8.42 -8.02
CA ALA A 23 41.09 8.44 -7.24
C ALA A 23 41.11 9.65 -6.29
N ALA A 24 40.78 10.85 -6.77
CA ALA A 24 40.73 12.07 -5.97
C ALA A 24 39.76 11.95 -4.79
N ARG A 25 38.58 11.35 -4.98
CA ARG A 25 37.60 11.09 -3.91
C ARG A 25 38.17 10.31 -2.71
N ARG A 26 39.23 9.52 -2.90
CA ARG A 26 39.83 8.70 -1.84
C ARG A 26 41.01 9.38 -1.15
N TYR A 27 41.68 10.33 -1.80
CA TYR A 27 43.01 10.77 -1.40
C TYR A 27 43.26 12.28 -1.49
N ASP A 28 42.33 13.07 -2.05
CA ASP A 28 42.53 14.51 -2.27
C ASP A 28 41.80 15.36 -1.20
N GLU A 29 42.57 16.05 -0.37
CA GLU A 29 42.06 17.01 0.63
C GLU A 29 41.47 18.28 -0.01
N ARG A 30 41.71 18.52 -1.31
CA ARG A 30 41.20 19.68 -2.09
C ARG A 30 40.19 19.27 -3.17
N LEU A 31 39.50 18.15 -2.96
CA LEU A 31 38.56 17.58 -3.93
C LEU A 31 37.60 18.61 -4.54
N ILE A 32 37.02 19.51 -3.73
CA ILE A 32 36.06 20.52 -4.20
C ILE A 32 36.69 21.46 -5.24
N ALA A 33 37.91 21.95 -5.00
CA ALA A 33 38.61 22.81 -5.95
C ALA A 33 38.91 22.06 -7.26
N THR A 34 39.34 20.79 -7.16
CA THR A 34 39.63 19.93 -8.32
C THR A 34 38.39 19.70 -9.18
N ILE A 35 37.26 19.31 -8.57
CA ILE A 35 36.04 19.01 -9.31
C ILE A 35 35.30 20.27 -9.79
N SER A 36 35.48 21.42 -9.10
CA SER A 36 34.96 22.70 -9.57
C SER A 36 35.60 23.14 -10.88
N ALA A 37 36.87 22.83 -11.13
CA ALA A 37 37.54 23.16 -12.38
C ALA A 37 37.01 22.34 -13.58
N LEU A 38 36.41 21.18 -13.31
CA LEU A 38 35.90 20.24 -14.31
C LEU A 38 34.38 20.27 -14.45
N SER A 39 33.67 21.13 -13.70
CA SER A 39 32.20 21.11 -13.66
C SER A 39 31.53 21.43 -15.00
N GLU A 40 32.26 22.03 -15.93
CA GLU A 40 31.81 22.41 -17.28
C GLU A 40 32.42 21.52 -18.38
N ASP A 41 32.95 20.35 -18.01
CA ASP A 41 33.48 19.38 -18.98
C ASP A 41 32.40 19.01 -20.01
N ALA A 42 32.80 18.89 -21.29
CA ALA A 42 31.88 18.57 -22.38
C ALA A 42 31.24 17.17 -22.22
N SER A 43 31.95 16.23 -21.59
CA SER A 43 31.48 14.87 -21.38
C SER A 43 30.42 14.79 -20.25
N PRO A 44 29.20 14.31 -20.55
CA PRO A 44 28.20 14.08 -19.51
C PRO A 44 28.62 12.99 -18.51
N GLN A 45 29.50 12.07 -18.91
CA GLN A 45 30.06 11.05 -18.02
C GLN A 45 30.93 11.68 -16.92
N VAL A 46 31.84 12.59 -17.32
CA VAL A 46 32.68 13.35 -16.38
C VAL A 46 31.82 14.16 -15.42
N ARG A 47 30.83 14.92 -15.95
CA ARG A 47 29.90 15.68 -15.11
C ARG A 47 29.11 14.82 -14.13
N ARG A 48 28.76 13.59 -14.51
CA ARG A 48 28.10 12.61 -13.63
C ARG A 48 29.03 12.17 -12.49
N GLU A 49 30.28 11.83 -12.78
CA GLU A 49 31.24 11.44 -11.75
C GLU A 49 31.54 12.59 -10.79
N ILE A 50 31.59 13.83 -11.28
CA ILE A 50 31.67 15.05 -10.45
C ILE A 50 30.45 15.16 -9.54
N ALA A 51 29.23 15.00 -10.07
CA ALA A 51 28.01 15.03 -9.26
C ALA A 51 28.03 13.94 -8.16
N LEU A 52 28.53 12.74 -8.46
CA LEU A 52 28.71 11.68 -7.46
C LEU A 52 29.82 12.00 -6.44
N ALA A 53 30.87 12.71 -6.85
CA ALA A 53 31.95 13.12 -5.97
C ALA A 53 31.51 14.15 -4.92
N LEU A 54 30.49 14.96 -5.23
CA LEU A 54 29.87 15.89 -4.27
C LEU A 54 29.14 15.20 -3.12
N HIS A 55 28.88 13.90 -3.21
CA HIS A 55 28.23 13.17 -2.13
C HIS A 55 29.02 13.31 -0.81
N ASN A 56 28.30 13.64 0.27
CA ASN A 56 28.84 13.96 1.61
C ASN A 56 29.67 15.25 1.71
N HIS A 57 29.68 16.11 0.68
CA HIS A 57 30.25 17.44 0.77
C HIS A 57 29.14 18.48 0.96
N THR A 58 29.15 19.12 2.13
CA THR A 58 28.17 20.13 2.53
C THR A 58 28.78 21.53 2.45
N GLY A 59 27.93 22.55 2.27
CA GLY A 59 28.33 23.96 2.23
C GLY A 59 28.12 24.64 0.89
N ASP A 60 28.34 25.95 0.87
CA ASP A 60 27.98 26.82 -0.26
C ASP A 60 28.82 26.56 -1.51
N GLU A 61 30.11 26.26 -1.34
CA GLU A 61 31.00 25.96 -2.48
C GLU A 61 30.55 24.69 -3.23
N ALA A 62 30.25 23.61 -2.49
CA ALA A 62 29.69 22.39 -3.06
C ALA A 62 28.33 22.63 -3.74
N ALA A 63 27.49 23.48 -3.14
CA ALA A 63 26.20 23.86 -3.72
C ALA A 63 26.33 24.65 -5.03
N LEU A 64 27.33 25.54 -5.14
CA LEU A 64 27.62 26.27 -6.37
C LEU A 64 28.11 25.33 -7.49
N VAL A 65 29.01 24.39 -7.18
CA VAL A 65 29.44 23.37 -8.16
C VAL A 65 28.25 22.51 -8.59
N TRP A 66 27.43 22.06 -7.63
CA TRP A 66 26.23 21.29 -7.92
C TRP A 66 25.25 22.05 -8.83
N SER A 67 25.03 23.34 -8.56
CA SER A 67 24.17 24.21 -9.36
C SER A 67 24.64 24.30 -10.81
N LYS A 68 25.95 24.47 -11.05
CA LYS A 68 26.54 24.46 -12.41
C LYS A 68 26.28 23.15 -13.15
N LEU A 69 26.38 22.00 -12.46
CA LEU A 69 26.07 20.70 -13.04
C LEU A 69 24.59 20.57 -13.39
N ALA A 70 23.70 21.00 -12.48
CA ALA A 70 22.25 20.95 -12.67
C ALA A 70 21.78 21.85 -13.82
N LEU A 71 22.40 23.01 -14.04
CA LEU A 71 22.11 23.89 -15.19
C LEU A 71 22.41 23.24 -16.55
N GLN A 72 23.32 22.28 -16.58
CA GLN A 72 23.71 21.55 -17.80
C GLN A 72 22.88 20.29 -18.04
N TYR A 73 21.94 19.95 -17.14
CA TYR A 73 21.03 18.82 -17.36
C TYR A 73 19.93 19.19 -18.37
N ASN A 74 19.79 18.37 -19.41
CA ASN A 74 18.90 18.61 -20.55
C ASN A 74 17.72 17.64 -20.66
N GLY A 75 17.51 16.76 -19.66
CA GLY A 75 16.40 15.80 -19.67
C GLY A 75 16.72 14.42 -20.28
N ASN A 76 17.82 14.27 -21.00
CA ASN A 76 18.08 13.05 -21.80
C ASN A 76 18.77 11.92 -21.00
N ASP A 77 19.51 12.27 -19.95
CA ASP A 77 20.31 11.32 -19.18
C ASP A 77 19.76 11.12 -17.77
N ARG A 78 18.92 10.09 -17.61
CA ARG A 78 18.35 9.71 -16.31
C ARG A 78 19.43 9.44 -15.26
N TRP A 79 20.56 8.85 -15.62
CA TRP A 79 21.63 8.54 -14.67
C TRP A 79 22.34 9.81 -14.19
N TYR A 80 22.39 10.85 -15.03
CA TYR A 80 22.89 12.14 -14.59
C TYR A 80 21.95 12.79 -13.55
N LEU A 81 20.64 12.72 -13.76
CA LEU A 81 19.66 13.18 -12.76
C LEU A 81 19.78 12.41 -11.43
N GLU A 82 19.98 11.09 -11.49
CA GLU A 82 20.21 10.27 -10.29
C GLU A 82 21.50 10.69 -9.56
N ALA A 83 22.58 10.93 -10.31
CA ALA A 83 23.85 11.39 -9.76
C ALA A 83 23.74 12.78 -9.11
N LEU A 84 23.02 13.72 -9.73
CA LEU A 84 22.69 15.01 -9.11
C LEU A 84 21.95 14.80 -7.79
N GLY A 85 21.00 13.87 -7.75
CA GLY A 85 20.28 13.54 -6.53
C GLY A 85 21.14 12.95 -5.41
N ILE A 86 22.11 12.09 -5.76
CA ILE A 86 23.07 11.53 -4.80
C ILE A 86 24.05 12.60 -4.32
N GLY A 87 24.52 13.46 -5.23
CA GLY A 87 25.44 14.55 -4.94
C GLY A 87 24.87 15.58 -3.99
N ALA A 88 23.57 15.89 -4.09
CA ALA A 88 22.88 16.79 -3.18
C ALA A 88 22.42 16.14 -1.86
N ALA A 89 22.66 14.85 -1.65
CA ALA A 89 22.30 14.20 -0.39
C ALA A 89 22.96 14.92 0.80
N ASN A 90 22.17 15.19 1.84
CA ASN A 90 22.54 15.98 3.02
C ASN A 90 22.84 17.48 2.78
N ASN A 91 22.68 18.00 1.55
CA ASN A 91 22.89 19.42 1.21
C ASN A 91 21.80 19.99 0.28
N TRP A 92 20.61 19.38 0.27
CA TRP A 92 19.56 19.68 -0.72
C TRP A 92 19.11 21.14 -0.70
N ASP A 93 18.94 21.76 0.46
CA ASP A 93 18.48 23.16 0.54
C ASP A 93 19.49 24.13 -0.08
N ALA A 94 20.78 24.00 0.24
CA ALA A 94 21.83 24.85 -0.33
C ALA A 94 21.95 24.64 -1.85
N CYS A 95 22.02 23.38 -2.30
CA CYS A 95 22.10 23.03 -3.72
C CYS A 95 20.90 23.55 -4.51
N PHE A 96 19.68 23.34 -3.99
CA PHE A 96 18.45 23.76 -4.66
C PHE A 96 18.34 25.28 -4.72
N ASN A 97 18.68 25.99 -3.64
CA ASN A 97 18.66 27.45 -3.62
C ASN A 97 19.71 28.06 -4.57
N ALA A 98 20.91 27.49 -4.63
CA ALA A 98 21.94 27.90 -5.59
C ALA A 98 21.47 27.68 -7.05
N TRP A 99 20.86 26.54 -7.35
CA TRP A 99 20.28 26.28 -8.68
C TRP A 99 19.11 27.20 -8.99
N LYS A 100 18.21 27.41 -8.03
CA LYS A 100 17.01 28.23 -8.22
C LYS A 100 17.36 29.69 -8.49
N THR A 101 18.36 30.24 -7.80
CA THR A 101 18.93 31.57 -8.07
C THR A 101 19.52 31.64 -9.48
N ALA A 102 20.30 30.63 -9.88
CA ALA A 102 21.00 30.66 -11.16
C ALA A 102 20.08 30.45 -12.38
N VAL A 103 19.05 29.61 -12.27
CA VAL A 103 18.09 29.34 -13.36
C VAL A 103 17.05 30.46 -13.51
N GLY A 104 16.80 31.22 -12.43
CA GLY A 104 15.81 32.31 -12.41
C GLY A 104 14.41 31.84 -12.80
N ASP A 105 13.82 32.55 -13.77
CA ASP A 105 12.46 32.29 -14.28
C ASP A 105 12.39 31.08 -15.23
N ASN A 106 13.53 30.61 -15.74
CA ASN A 106 13.61 29.49 -16.68
C ASN A 106 13.54 28.11 -15.98
N TRP A 107 13.09 28.05 -14.73
CA TRP A 107 12.98 26.81 -13.97
C TRP A 107 11.90 25.87 -14.51
N ASN A 108 10.87 26.39 -15.20
CA ASN A 108 9.67 25.64 -15.58
C ASN A 108 9.79 24.93 -16.95
N THR A 109 10.98 24.46 -17.31
CA THR A 109 11.21 23.58 -18.48
C THR A 109 10.99 22.12 -18.12
N PRO A 110 10.83 21.19 -19.09
CA PRO A 110 10.71 19.76 -18.79
C PRO A 110 11.82 19.21 -17.89
N TRP A 111 13.08 19.57 -18.15
CA TRP A 111 14.23 19.16 -17.32
C TRP A 111 14.36 19.96 -16.02
N GLY A 112 13.92 21.23 -15.97
CA GLY A 112 13.85 21.97 -14.72
C GLY A 112 12.83 21.36 -13.74
N ARG A 113 11.70 20.88 -14.27
CA ARG A 113 10.71 20.10 -13.50
C ARG A 113 11.28 18.78 -12.99
N ASP A 114 12.18 18.13 -13.72
CA ASP A 114 12.87 16.93 -13.22
C ASP A 114 13.78 17.23 -12.02
N ILE A 115 14.52 18.35 -12.05
CA ILE A 115 15.34 18.79 -10.91
C ILE A 115 14.45 19.06 -9.68
N ILE A 116 13.32 19.75 -9.87
CA ILE A 116 12.34 20.01 -8.80
C ILE A 116 11.76 18.70 -8.26
N TRP A 117 11.37 17.77 -9.13
CA TRP A 117 10.87 16.45 -8.76
C TRP A 117 11.89 15.63 -7.95
N ARG A 118 13.17 15.74 -8.30
CA ARG A 118 14.25 15.01 -7.63
C ARG A 118 14.63 15.64 -6.29
N SER A 119 14.44 16.95 -6.15
CA SER A 119 14.81 17.70 -4.95
C SER A 119 14.13 17.18 -3.69
N ARG A 120 14.84 17.29 -2.57
CA ARG A 120 14.30 17.08 -1.21
C ARG A 120 14.24 18.38 -0.41
N SER A 121 14.61 19.50 -1.04
CA SER A 121 14.54 20.81 -0.41
C SER A 121 13.10 21.20 -0.11
N LYS A 122 12.87 21.85 1.02
CA LYS A 122 11.55 22.39 1.35
C LYS A 122 11.07 23.43 0.33
N ASP A 123 12.01 24.15 -0.29
CA ASP A 123 11.73 25.21 -1.27
C ASP A 123 11.28 24.64 -2.64
N ALA A 124 11.45 23.33 -2.86
CA ALA A 124 10.90 22.65 -4.04
C ALA A 124 9.40 22.39 -3.92
N MET A 125 8.85 22.26 -2.71
CA MET A 125 7.45 21.89 -2.49
C MET A 125 6.44 22.88 -3.08
N PRO A 126 6.61 24.23 -2.94
CA PRO A 126 5.73 25.18 -3.62
C PRO A 126 5.77 25.06 -5.14
N LEU A 127 6.92 24.76 -5.73
CA LEU A 127 7.04 24.56 -7.18
C LEU A 127 6.40 23.24 -7.62
N LEU A 128 6.53 22.17 -6.84
CA LEU A 128 5.79 20.92 -7.07
C LEU A 128 4.28 21.18 -7.09
N ALA A 129 3.76 21.95 -6.14
CA ALA A 129 2.34 22.32 -6.12
C ALA A 129 1.92 23.15 -7.33
N ALA A 130 2.76 24.08 -7.79
CA ALA A 130 2.51 24.86 -9.02
C ALA A 130 2.47 23.95 -10.27
N ILE A 131 3.44 23.05 -10.40
CA ILE A 131 3.48 22.08 -11.52
C ILE A 131 2.24 21.20 -11.51
N ILE A 132 1.82 20.68 -10.34
CA ILE A 132 0.60 19.88 -10.21
C ILE A 132 -0.63 20.65 -10.68
N HIS A 133 -0.73 21.94 -10.35
CA HIS A 133 -1.86 22.76 -10.74
C HIS A 133 -2.03 22.83 -12.27
N GLU A 134 -0.92 22.97 -13.00
CA GLU A 134 -0.86 23.04 -14.47
C GLU A 134 -0.93 21.66 -15.16
N SER A 135 -0.63 20.57 -14.44
CA SER A 135 -0.51 19.23 -15.04
C SER A 135 -1.88 18.60 -15.35
N ASN A 136 -1.91 17.69 -16.33
CA ASN A 136 -3.03 16.78 -16.55
C ASN A 136 -3.08 15.70 -15.44
N GLU A 137 -4.08 14.82 -15.49
CA GLU A 137 -4.28 13.79 -14.46
C GLU A 137 -3.19 12.70 -14.44
N GLU A 138 -2.54 12.41 -15.56
CA GLU A 138 -1.50 11.38 -15.65
C GLU A 138 -0.17 11.92 -15.12
N ASP A 139 0.21 13.12 -15.55
CA ASP A 139 1.49 13.75 -15.20
C ASP A 139 1.55 14.19 -13.74
N MET A 140 0.42 14.61 -13.16
CA MET A 140 0.41 15.09 -11.76
C MET A 140 0.82 14.03 -10.75
N LEU A 141 0.59 12.74 -11.03
CA LEU A 141 0.82 11.65 -10.09
C LEU A 141 2.29 11.52 -9.70
N ARG A 142 3.19 11.73 -10.66
CA ARG A 142 4.65 11.74 -10.44
C ARG A 142 5.04 12.81 -9.42
N TYR A 143 4.45 14.00 -9.51
CA TYR A 143 4.76 15.13 -8.63
C TYR A 143 4.11 14.98 -7.25
N PHE A 144 2.92 14.38 -7.16
CA PHE A 144 2.35 14.00 -5.86
C PHE A 144 3.26 13.02 -5.11
N ARG A 145 3.75 11.98 -5.79
CA ARG A 145 4.70 11.02 -5.21
C ARG A 145 5.99 11.67 -4.69
N ALA A 146 6.41 12.82 -5.25
CA ALA A 146 7.58 13.53 -4.74
C ALA A 146 7.39 14.01 -3.29
N PHE A 147 6.16 14.37 -2.88
CA PHE A 147 5.84 14.79 -1.52
C PHE A 147 6.08 13.71 -0.45
N ASP A 148 6.09 12.42 -0.83
CA ASP A 148 6.38 11.32 0.09
C ASP A 148 7.83 11.37 0.59
N PHE A 149 8.73 11.97 -0.19
CA PHE A 149 10.14 12.10 0.14
C PHE A 149 10.50 13.40 0.87
N HIS A 150 9.54 14.30 1.10
CA HIS A 150 9.75 15.50 1.89
C HIS A 150 9.35 15.24 3.35
N THR A 151 10.26 15.56 4.28
CA THR A 151 10.09 15.37 5.73
C THR A 151 9.76 16.66 6.47
N ASP A 152 9.99 17.82 5.84
CA ASP A 152 9.74 19.13 6.44
C ASP A 152 8.26 19.35 6.80
N ALA A 153 8.02 19.99 7.94
CA ALA A 153 6.68 20.21 8.47
C ALA A 153 5.80 21.10 7.56
N SER A 154 6.41 22.01 6.79
CA SER A 154 5.70 22.87 5.85
C SER A 154 4.97 22.10 4.74
N LYS A 155 5.32 20.83 4.51
CA LYS A 155 4.65 19.93 3.56
C LYS A 155 3.13 19.96 3.69
N GLN A 156 2.64 19.84 4.92
CA GLN A 156 1.20 19.73 5.16
C GLN A 156 0.46 21.01 4.76
N ASN A 157 1.08 22.17 5.02
CA ASN A 157 0.53 23.47 4.64
C ASN A 157 0.53 23.68 3.12
N VAL A 158 1.55 23.18 2.41
CA VAL A 158 1.60 23.24 0.94
C VAL A 158 0.49 22.38 0.34
N LEU A 159 0.35 21.13 0.78
CA LEU A 159 -0.70 20.22 0.31
C LEU A 159 -2.11 20.73 0.65
N ALA A 160 -2.31 21.30 1.84
CA ALA A 160 -3.57 21.91 2.24
C ALA A 160 -3.95 23.08 1.33
N LYS A 161 -3.02 23.98 1.03
CA LYS A 161 -3.24 25.09 0.09
C LYS A 161 -3.55 24.57 -1.32
N LEU A 162 -2.85 23.53 -1.78
CA LEU A 162 -3.10 22.89 -3.06
C LEU A 162 -4.51 22.28 -3.13
N ALA A 163 -4.95 21.59 -2.08
CA ALA A 163 -6.29 21.00 -1.99
C ALA A 163 -7.41 22.06 -2.01
N VAL A 164 -7.17 23.24 -1.42
CA VAL A 164 -8.15 24.35 -1.41
C VAL A 164 -8.23 25.06 -2.76
N ARG A 165 -7.10 25.20 -3.48
CA ARG A 165 -7.03 25.96 -4.74
C ARG A 165 -7.30 25.12 -5.99
N SER A 166 -7.34 23.80 -5.87
CA SER A 166 -7.51 22.88 -7.00
C SER A 166 -8.95 22.37 -7.12
N GLN A 167 -9.23 21.61 -8.18
CA GLN A 167 -10.51 20.93 -8.40
C GLN A 167 -10.26 19.49 -8.89
N GLY A 168 -11.32 18.67 -8.87
CA GLY A 168 -11.29 17.29 -9.38
C GLY A 168 -10.27 16.41 -8.66
N LYS A 169 -9.64 15.49 -9.39
CA LYS A 169 -8.70 14.51 -8.82
C LYS A 169 -7.50 15.15 -8.10
N LYS A 170 -7.08 16.36 -8.48
CA LYS A 170 -6.00 17.09 -7.78
C LYS A 170 -6.31 17.29 -6.30
N VAL A 171 -7.56 17.59 -5.96
CA VAL A 171 -8.00 17.74 -4.56
C VAL A 171 -7.91 16.42 -3.83
N LEU A 172 -8.45 15.35 -4.42
CA LEU A 172 -8.39 14.00 -3.86
C LEU A 172 -6.95 13.59 -3.53
N TYR A 173 -6.04 13.70 -4.51
CA TYR A 173 -4.65 13.31 -4.30
C TYR A 173 -3.93 14.21 -3.30
N ALA A 174 -4.19 15.52 -3.28
CA ALA A 174 -3.65 16.40 -2.24
C ALA A 174 -4.10 15.96 -0.84
N LEU A 175 -5.39 15.68 -0.65
CA LEU A 175 -5.92 15.17 0.63
C LEU A 175 -5.33 13.80 1.01
N LYS A 176 -5.09 12.91 0.05
CA LYS A 176 -4.46 11.59 0.29
C LYS A 176 -3.00 11.69 0.72
N HIS A 177 -2.27 12.75 0.38
CA HIS A 177 -0.88 12.95 0.80
C HIS A 177 -0.75 13.77 2.09
N ILE A 178 -1.85 14.34 2.60
CA ILE A 178 -1.86 15.04 3.89
C ILE A 178 -1.76 14.03 5.04
N ASP A 179 -0.90 14.35 6.01
CA ASP A 179 -0.91 13.75 7.34
C ASP A 179 -1.71 14.66 8.26
N ALA A 180 -2.98 14.29 8.52
CA ALA A 180 -3.90 15.09 9.32
C ALA A 180 -3.42 15.29 10.77
N SER A 181 -2.55 14.43 11.28
CA SER A 181 -2.00 14.57 12.64
C SER A 181 -1.00 15.72 12.79
N LYS A 182 -0.47 16.21 11.67
CA LYS A 182 0.55 17.27 11.60
C LYS A 182 0.01 18.57 10.97
N LEU A 183 -1.31 18.70 10.88
CA LEU A 183 -1.97 19.81 10.21
C LEU A 183 -3.01 20.46 11.11
N THR A 184 -3.03 21.79 11.14
CA THR A 184 -4.15 22.54 11.71
C THR A 184 -5.27 22.65 10.68
N MET A 185 -6.43 22.06 10.99
CA MET A 185 -7.58 22.10 10.10
C MET A 185 -8.13 23.52 9.97
N THR A 186 -8.33 23.99 8.73
CA THR A 186 -8.96 25.28 8.43
C THR A 186 -10.39 25.09 7.91
N SER A 187 -11.23 26.13 8.00
CA SER A 187 -12.59 26.08 7.45
C SER A 187 -12.60 25.80 5.95
N ALA A 188 -11.70 26.42 5.19
CA ALA A 188 -11.56 26.22 3.75
C ALA A 188 -11.14 24.79 3.40
N LEU A 189 -10.18 24.21 4.13
CA LEU A 189 -9.78 22.81 3.90
C LEU A 189 -10.88 21.84 4.29
N SER A 190 -11.57 22.08 5.40
CA SER A 190 -12.71 21.27 5.85
C SER A 190 -13.83 21.27 4.79
N ALA A 191 -14.14 22.43 4.21
CA ALA A 191 -15.11 22.52 3.11
C ALA A 191 -14.68 21.71 1.88
N SER A 192 -13.39 21.79 1.49
CA SER A 192 -12.84 21.00 0.38
C SER A 192 -12.88 19.49 0.65
N LEU A 193 -12.53 19.08 1.88
CA LEU A 193 -12.61 17.69 2.33
C LEU A 193 -14.04 17.17 2.28
N ASN A 194 -15.00 17.88 2.89
CA ASN A 194 -16.40 17.45 2.91
C ASN A 194 -16.98 17.34 1.51
N LYS A 195 -16.74 18.32 0.64
CA LYS A 195 -17.14 18.26 -0.77
C LYS A 195 -16.57 17.01 -1.47
N THR A 196 -15.30 16.68 -1.20
CA THR A 196 -14.66 15.49 -1.76
C THR A 196 -15.29 14.21 -1.20
N LEU A 197 -15.58 14.16 0.09
CA LEU A 197 -16.25 13.01 0.71
C LEU A 197 -17.64 12.77 0.10
N ASP A 198 -18.42 13.82 -0.13
CA ASP A 198 -19.74 13.72 -0.76
C ASP A 198 -19.63 13.19 -2.20
N GLN A 199 -18.63 13.63 -2.96
CA GLN A 199 -18.36 13.17 -4.32
C GLN A 199 -17.98 11.68 -4.39
N TYR A 200 -17.20 11.20 -3.42
CA TYR A 200 -16.70 9.83 -3.37
C TYR A 200 -17.51 8.92 -2.43
N ASN A 201 -18.72 9.34 -2.05
CA ASN A 201 -19.55 8.60 -1.09
C ASN A 201 -19.76 7.13 -1.54
N GLY A 202 -19.51 6.21 -0.61
CA GLY A 202 -19.58 4.77 -0.85
C GLY A 202 -18.46 4.16 -1.71
N GLN A 203 -17.41 4.93 -2.01
CA GLN A 203 -16.20 4.44 -2.69
C GLN A 203 -15.05 4.21 -1.69
N LEU A 204 -13.96 3.60 -2.15
CA LEU A 204 -12.80 3.33 -1.31
C LEU A 204 -12.13 4.64 -0.83
N GLU A 205 -12.08 5.63 -1.71
CA GLU A 205 -11.53 6.96 -1.44
C GLU A 205 -12.23 7.64 -0.26
N PHE A 206 -13.54 7.45 -0.10
CA PHE A 206 -14.27 7.95 1.07
C PHE A 206 -13.74 7.31 2.35
N VAL A 207 -13.61 5.98 2.39
CA VAL A 207 -13.10 5.25 3.56
C VAL A 207 -11.67 5.67 3.88
N GLU A 208 -10.81 5.80 2.87
CA GLU A 208 -9.43 6.25 3.05
C GLU A 208 -9.34 7.65 3.63
N LEU A 209 -10.11 8.60 3.11
CA LEU A 209 -10.12 9.99 3.59
C LEU A 209 -10.70 10.09 5.00
N VAL A 210 -11.82 9.42 5.27
CA VAL A 210 -12.44 9.36 6.60
C VAL A 210 -11.45 8.77 7.62
N SER A 211 -10.74 7.70 7.25
CA SER A 211 -9.71 7.06 8.08
C SER A 211 -8.52 7.98 8.35
N ARG A 212 -7.98 8.60 7.29
CA ARG A 212 -6.81 9.49 7.34
C ARG A 212 -7.06 10.74 8.19
N PHE A 213 -8.24 11.33 8.07
CA PHE A 213 -8.64 12.51 8.85
C PHE A 213 -9.31 12.16 10.19
N LYS A 214 -9.43 10.87 10.53
CA LYS A 214 -10.05 10.37 11.78
C LYS A 214 -11.44 10.97 12.04
N LEU A 215 -12.26 11.06 11.00
CA LEU A 215 -13.60 11.67 11.05
C LEU A 215 -14.58 10.76 11.77
N SER A 216 -14.52 10.76 13.10
CA SER A 216 -15.30 9.85 13.96
C SER A 216 -16.81 10.05 13.84
N ASN A 217 -17.24 11.24 13.42
CA ASN A 217 -18.64 11.55 13.11
C ASN A 217 -19.16 10.81 11.86
N ARG A 218 -18.27 10.27 11.02
CA ARG A 218 -18.60 9.46 9.83
C ARG A 218 -18.62 7.94 10.10
N ALA A 219 -18.47 7.54 11.37
CA ALA A 219 -18.53 6.14 11.76
C ALA A 219 -19.85 5.42 11.38
N PRO A 220 -21.04 6.07 11.44
CA PRO A 220 -22.29 5.47 10.96
C PRO A 220 -22.24 5.05 9.48
N GLU A 221 -21.64 5.86 8.62
CA GLU A 221 -21.47 5.57 7.20
C GLU A 221 -20.50 4.39 7.00
N LEU A 222 -19.40 4.32 7.77
CA LEU A 222 -18.46 3.21 7.69
C LEU A 222 -19.11 1.87 8.07
N ILE A 223 -19.91 1.83 9.15
CA ILE A 223 -20.59 0.59 9.54
C ILE A 223 -21.59 0.19 8.44
N GLN A 224 -22.32 1.14 7.86
CA GLN A 224 -23.23 0.86 6.75
C GLN A 224 -22.50 0.24 5.55
N LEU A 225 -21.36 0.80 5.14
CA LEU A 225 -20.56 0.26 4.04
C LEU A 225 -20.04 -1.14 4.32
N SER A 226 -19.63 -1.41 5.57
CA SER A 226 -19.18 -2.75 5.98
C SER A 226 -20.28 -3.81 5.88
N LEU A 227 -21.53 -3.44 6.14
CA LEU A 227 -22.68 -4.34 6.06
C LEU A 227 -23.21 -4.48 4.63
N GLN A 228 -23.15 -3.42 3.83
CA GLN A 228 -23.65 -3.42 2.45
C GLN A 228 -22.70 -4.15 1.50
N TYR A 229 -21.38 -4.01 1.70
CA TYR A 229 -20.36 -4.60 0.83
C TYR A 229 -19.37 -5.49 1.60
N PRO A 230 -19.84 -6.52 2.32
CA PRO A 230 -19.03 -7.25 3.29
C PRO A 230 -17.86 -8.02 2.67
N ASP A 231 -17.97 -8.41 1.40
CA ASP A 231 -16.95 -9.15 0.68
C ASP A 231 -16.02 -8.23 -0.15
N SER A 232 -16.29 -6.92 -0.22
CA SER A 232 -15.51 -5.95 -1.00
C SER A 232 -14.38 -5.31 -0.19
N ILE A 233 -13.40 -4.73 -0.87
CA ILE A 233 -12.32 -3.95 -0.22
C ILE A 233 -12.91 -2.79 0.59
N ILE A 234 -13.93 -2.11 0.05
CA ILE A 234 -14.57 -0.94 0.69
C ILE A 234 -15.17 -1.34 2.05
N GLY A 235 -15.95 -2.42 2.09
CA GLY A 235 -16.59 -2.85 3.34
C GLY A 235 -15.60 -3.36 4.38
N ARG A 236 -14.54 -4.04 3.94
CA ARG A 236 -13.45 -4.55 4.80
C ARG A 236 -12.65 -3.41 5.43
N GLU A 237 -12.19 -2.47 4.61
CA GLU A 237 -11.44 -1.31 5.10
C GLU A 237 -12.31 -0.42 5.99
N ALA A 238 -13.60 -0.27 5.70
CA ALA A 238 -14.52 0.47 6.56
C ALA A 238 -14.69 -0.20 7.93
N ALA A 239 -14.84 -1.53 7.97
CA ALA A 239 -14.90 -2.29 9.22
C ALA A 239 -13.57 -2.18 10.01
N HIS A 240 -12.44 -2.32 9.32
CA HIS A 240 -11.12 -2.22 9.93
C HIS A 240 -10.86 -0.83 10.51
N ALA A 241 -11.25 0.25 9.82
CA ALA A 241 -11.14 1.61 10.34
C ALA A 241 -11.87 1.78 11.68
N LEU A 242 -13.10 1.24 11.79
CA LEU A 242 -13.87 1.25 13.03
C LEU A 242 -13.21 0.45 14.16
N VAL A 243 -12.59 -0.70 13.86
CA VAL A 243 -11.81 -1.48 14.83
C VAL A 243 -10.63 -0.66 15.33
N VAL A 244 -9.86 -0.04 14.42
CA VAL A 244 -8.68 0.77 14.75
C VAL A 244 -9.05 1.93 15.67
N TRP A 245 -10.22 2.54 15.45
CA TRP A 245 -10.76 3.63 16.27
C TRP A 245 -11.39 3.18 17.60
N GLY A 246 -11.51 1.87 17.83
CA GLY A 246 -12.15 1.34 19.03
C GLY A 246 -13.68 1.50 19.04
N ARG A 247 -14.32 1.66 17.88
CA ARG A 247 -15.78 1.80 17.73
C ARG A 247 -16.49 0.44 17.69
N THR A 248 -16.16 -0.43 18.64
CA THR A 248 -16.77 -1.77 18.76
C THR A 248 -18.23 -1.71 19.21
N ASP A 249 -18.65 -0.59 19.80
CA ASP A 249 -20.05 -0.28 20.14
C ASP A 249 -20.99 -0.44 18.92
N LEU A 250 -20.51 -0.06 17.73
CA LEU A 250 -21.28 -0.19 16.49
C LEU A 250 -21.48 -1.65 16.09
N PHE A 251 -20.46 -2.49 16.29
CA PHE A 251 -20.53 -3.93 16.02
C PHE A 251 -21.48 -4.63 16.99
N GLU A 252 -21.40 -4.30 18.27
CA GLU A 252 -22.34 -4.79 19.28
C GLU A 252 -23.78 -4.38 18.96
N GLY A 253 -23.98 -3.14 18.50
CA GLY A 253 -25.28 -2.64 18.05
C GLY A 253 -25.88 -3.49 16.93
N VAL A 254 -25.07 -3.90 15.95
CA VAL A 254 -25.50 -4.81 14.87
C VAL A 254 -25.87 -6.18 15.42
N LEU A 255 -25.04 -6.76 16.29
CA LEU A 255 -25.27 -8.10 16.85
C LEU A 255 -26.50 -8.14 17.78
N LYS A 256 -26.79 -7.05 18.50
CA LYS A 256 -27.98 -6.92 19.38
C LYS A 256 -29.29 -6.90 18.61
N GLN A 257 -29.29 -6.49 17.34
CA GLN A 257 -30.49 -6.52 16.50
C GLN A 257 -30.94 -7.95 16.13
N LYS A 258 -30.09 -8.96 16.34
CA LYS A 258 -30.36 -10.37 16.02
C LYS A 258 -30.75 -10.61 14.55
N ASP A 259 -30.35 -9.71 13.66
CA ASP A 259 -30.47 -9.88 12.21
C ASP A 259 -29.32 -10.78 11.72
N ALA A 260 -29.66 -12.01 11.34
CA ALA A 260 -28.68 -13.01 10.91
C ALA A 260 -27.94 -12.59 9.63
N ALA A 261 -28.57 -11.84 8.72
CA ALA A 261 -27.94 -11.41 7.46
C ALA A 261 -26.91 -10.31 7.73
N LYS A 262 -27.28 -9.29 8.51
CA LYS A 262 -26.35 -8.21 8.90
C LYS A 262 -25.21 -8.72 9.77
N SER A 263 -25.49 -9.63 10.70
CA SER A 263 -24.46 -10.22 11.56
C SER A 263 -23.47 -11.05 10.74
N GLN A 264 -23.93 -11.80 9.73
CA GLN A 264 -23.04 -12.49 8.79
C GLN A 264 -22.21 -11.52 7.95
N ALA A 265 -22.82 -10.43 7.46
CA ALA A 265 -22.11 -9.40 6.72
C ALA A 265 -20.98 -8.76 7.55
N LEU A 266 -21.27 -8.45 8.82
CA LEU A 266 -20.27 -7.94 9.77
C LEU A 266 -19.11 -8.93 9.98
N VAL A 267 -19.43 -10.22 10.21
CA VAL A 267 -18.38 -11.24 10.37
C VAL A 267 -17.51 -11.36 9.12
N LYS A 268 -18.12 -11.30 7.93
CA LYS A 268 -17.40 -11.35 6.65
C LYS A 268 -16.48 -10.15 6.42
N SER A 269 -16.96 -8.93 6.70
CA SER A 269 -16.16 -7.71 6.50
C SER A 269 -14.95 -7.65 7.42
N LEU A 270 -15.06 -8.21 8.62
CA LEU A 270 -13.98 -8.28 9.59
C LEU A 270 -13.04 -9.48 9.41
N TRP A 271 -13.46 -10.55 8.72
CA TRP A 271 -12.67 -11.78 8.58
C TRP A 271 -11.22 -11.52 8.14
N PRO A 272 -10.92 -10.73 7.09
CA PRO A 272 -9.53 -10.52 6.66
C PRO A 272 -8.61 -9.91 7.73
N HIS A 273 -9.18 -9.31 8.77
CA HIS A 273 -8.47 -8.63 9.85
C HIS A 273 -8.45 -9.45 11.15
N VAL A 274 -8.76 -10.76 11.12
CA VAL A 274 -8.81 -11.62 12.31
C VAL A 274 -7.46 -11.77 13.05
N SER A 275 -6.34 -11.40 12.42
CA SER A 275 -5.03 -11.32 13.10
C SER A 275 -4.95 -10.16 14.10
N ASP A 276 -5.78 -9.12 13.96
CA ASP A 276 -5.92 -8.09 14.98
C ASP A 276 -6.61 -8.69 16.21
N GLY A 277 -5.96 -8.63 17.37
CA GLY A 277 -6.47 -9.22 18.61
C GLY A 277 -7.86 -8.71 19.01
N ARG A 278 -8.23 -7.48 18.64
CA ARG A 278 -9.57 -6.92 18.89
C ARG A 278 -10.63 -7.61 18.04
N VAL A 279 -10.32 -7.86 16.77
CA VAL A 279 -11.22 -8.60 15.87
C VAL A 279 -11.33 -10.04 16.31
N MET A 280 -10.22 -10.68 16.66
CA MET A 280 -10.19 -12.06 17.13
C MET A 280 -11.06 -12.23 18.39
N ALA A 281 -10.92 -11.34 19.37
CA ALA A 281 -11.73 -11.35 20.58
C ALA A 281 -13.23 -11.15 20.29
N LEU A 282 -13.57 -10.25 19.35
CA LEU A 282 -14.95 -10.07 18.92
C LEU A 282 -15.53 -11.34 18.27
N MET A 283 -14.77 -12.00 17.39
CA MET A 283 -15.20 -13.25 16.75
C MET A 283 -15.38 -14.39 17.77
N GLU A 284 -14.47 -14.48 18.76
CA GLU A 284 -14.60 -15.42 19.89
C GLU A 284 -15.89 -15.16 20.67
N ASN A 285 -16.13 -13.91 21.06
CA ASN A 285 -17.36 -13.52 21.76
C ASN A 285 -18.62 -13.91 20.96
N ILE A 286 -18.61 -13.69 19.63
CA ILE A 286 -19.75 -14.05 18.77
C ILE A 286 -20.02 -15.54 18.79
N PHE A 287 -19.02 -16.40 18.60
CA PHE A 287 -19.28 -17.85 18.54
C PHE A 287 -19.51 -18.48 19.92
N MET A 288 -19.01 -17.87 21.00
CA MET A 288 -19.28 -18.28 22.38
C MET A 288 -20.68 -17.88 22.86
N ASP A 289 -21.25 -16.79 22.34
CA ASP A 289 -22.60 -16.33 22.70
C ASP A 289 -23.68 -17.23 22.09
N SER A 290 -24.25 -18.11 22.92
CA SER A 290 -25.32 -19.04 22.52
C SER A 290 -26.63 -18.34 22.11
N THR A 291 -26.78 -17.04 22.39
CA THR A 291 -27.95 -16.27 21.98
C THR A 291 -27.84 -15.75 20.54
N GLN A 292 -26.69 -15.89 19.89
CA GLN A 292 -26.51 -15.54 18.47
C GLN A 292 -27.03 -16.64 17.55
N ASP A 293 -27.41 -16.25 16.33
CA ASP A 293 -27.86 -17.19 15.31
C ASP A 293 -26.79 -18.28 15.04
N PRO A 294 -27.17 -19.58 14.96
CA PRO A 294 -26.21 -20.67 14.78
C PRO A 294 -25.35 -20.56 13.51
N VAL A 295 -25.86 -19.95 12.43
CA VAL A 295 -25.11 -19.73 11.19
C VAL A 295 -24.04 -18.66 11.41
N VAL A 296 -24.37 -17.58 12.12
CA VAL A 296 -23.41 -16.52 12.50
C VAL A 296 -22.31 -17.09 13.38
N ARG A 297 -22.66 -17.88 14.41
CA ARG A 297 -21.68 -18.52 15.30
C ARG A 297 -20.74 -19.46 14.55
N LYS A 298 -21.29 -20.29 13.66
CA LYS A 298 -20.51 -21.18 12.78
C LYS A 298 -19.63 -20.41 11.80
N LEU A 299 -20.05 -19.24 11.33
CA LEU A 299 -19.24 -18.38 10.46
C LEU A 299 -18.09 -17.75 11.26
N ALA A 300 -18.37 -17.22 12.45
CA ALA A 300 -17.36 -16.60 13.32
C ALA A 300 -16.26 -17.59 13.71
N ILE A 301 -16.58 -18.83 14.10
CA ILE A 301 -15.53 -19.83 14.41
C ILE A 301 -14.71 -20.24 13.18
N ARG A 302 -15.29 -20.16 11.97
CA ARG A 302 -14.55 -20.44 10.72
C ARG A 302 -13.51 -19.38 10.40
N THR A 303 -13.62 -18.16 10.94
CA THR A 303 -12.65 -17.10 10.67
C THR A 303 -11.27 -17.43 11.24
N PHE A 304 -11.20 -18.30 12.26
CA PHE A 304 -9.98 -18.78 12.91
C PHE A 304 -9.16 -19.75 12.06
N GLY A 305 -9.57 -20.02 10.81
CA GLY A 305 -8.82 -20.83 9.86
C GLY A 305 -7.91 -20.05 8.92
N GLY A 306 -7.46 -18.86 9.33
CA GLY A 306 -6.67 -17.95 8.51
C GLY A 306 -5.23 -17.78 9.03
N PRO A 307 -4.92 -16.69 9.76
CA PRO A 307 -3.60 -16.49 10.37
C PRO A 307 -3.28 -17.49 11.49
N TRP A 308 -2.00 -17.82 11.63
CA TRP A 308 -1.42 -18.65 12.70
C TRP A 308 -1.89 -18.28 14.12
N GLU A 309 -2.00 -16.99 14.48
CA GLU A 309 -2.42 -16.60 15.84
C GLU A 309 -3.87 -17.03 16.14
N SER A 310 -4.76 -16.91 15.15
CA SER A 310 -6.15 -17.33 15.28
C SER A 310 -6.29 -18.85 15.36
N GLU A 311 -5.48 -19.59 14.60
CA GLU A 311 -5.46 -21.06 14.66
C GLU A 311 -4.96 -21.56 16.03
N ASP A 312 -3.88 -20.97 16.55
CA ASP A 312 -3.33 -21.29 17.86
C ASP A 312 -4.33 -20.98 18.98
N ARG A 313 -5.07 -19.87 18.86
CA ARG A 313 -6.16 -19.55 19.78
C ARG A 313 -7.26 -20.61 19.75
N LEU A 314 -7.71 -21.02 18.56
CA LEU A 314 -8.72 -22.08 18.42
C LEU A 314 -8.22 -23.42 18.99
N LEU A 315 -6.95 -23.75 18.78
CA LEU A 315 -6.34 -24.95 19.34
C LEU A 315 -6.28 -24.89 20.87
N ALA A 316 -5.93 -23.74 21.45
CA ALA A 316 -5.93 -23.55 22.89
C ALA A 316 -7.34 -23.69 23.48
N LEU A 317 -8.37 -23.15 22.82
CA LEU A 317 -9.76 -23.35 23.22
C LEU A 317 -10.15 -24.84 23.17
N ALA A 318 -9.72 -25.56 22.13
CA ALA A 318 -9.98 -26.98 22.00
C ALA A 318 -9.29 -27.81 23.09
N GLN A 319 -8.02 -27.53 23.38
CA GLN A 319 -7.21 -28.19 24.41
C GLN A 319 -7.82 -28.05 25.80
N ASN A 320 -8.44 -26.89 26.07
CA ASN A 320 -9.08 -26.60 27.34
C ASN A 320 -10.58 -26.95 27.35
N GLU A 321 -11.08 -27.67 26.34
CA GLU A 321 -12.50 -28.07 26.22
C GLU A 321 -13.49 -26.89 26.25
N LYS A 322 -13.07 -25.71 25.81
CA LYS A 322 -13.87 -24.47 25.84
C LYS A 322 -14.71 -24.23 24.58
N ILE A 323 -14.62 -25.10 23.58
CA ILE A 323 -15.41 -24.96 22.33
C ILE A 323 -16.83 -25.51 22.57
N PRO A 324 -17.89 -24.70 22.36
CA PRO A 324 -19.28 -25.16 22.51
C PRO A 324 -19.58 -26.41 21.67
N ALA A 325 -20.34 -27.34 22.25
CA ALA A 325 -20.60 -28.66 21.66
C ALA A 325 -21.16 -28.57 20.23
N ASP A 326 -22.06 -27.62 19.98
CA ASP A 326 -22.71 -27.39 18.70
C ASP A 326 -21.76 -26.83 17.61
N LEU A 327 -20.59 -26.31 18.00
CA LEU A 327 -19.58 -25.74 17.12
C LEU A 327 -18.35 -26.63 16.92
N GLN A 328 -18.21 -27.74 17.66
CA GLN A 328 -17.04 -28.59 17.58
C GLN A 328 -16.79 -29.13 16.17
N MET A 329 -17.85 -29.46 15.42
CA MET A 329 -17.73 -29.85 14.01
C MET A 329 -17.20 -28.72 13.12
N ALA A 330 -17.65 -27.48 13.35
CA ALA A 330 -17.18 -26.32 12.59
C ALA A 330 -15.70 -26.03 12.90
N ALA A 331 -15.31 -26.12 14.17
CA ALA A 331 -13.92 -25.98 14.62
C ALA A 331 -13.00 -27.07 14.01
N ALA A 332 -13.45 -28.32 14.01
CA ALA A 332 -12.70 -29.43 13.40
C ALA A 332 -12.49 -29.22 11.89
N GLY A 333 -13.47 -28.62 11.20
CA GLY A 333 -13.38 -28.28 9.77
C GLY A 333 -12.31 -27.23 9.47
N VAL A 334 -12.06 -26.29 10.40
CA VAL A 334 -10.99 -25.29 10.30
C VAL A 334 -9.61 -25.96 10.30
N SER A 335 -9.37 -26.85 11.26
CA SER A 335 -8.08 -27.52 11.45
C SER A 335 -7.64 -28.44 10.30
N ARG A 336 -8.57 -28.90 9.45
CA ARG A 336 -8.24 -29.81 8.32
C ARG A 336 -7.55 -29.13 7.14
N ARG A 337 -7.68 -27.82 6.97
CA ARG A 337 -7.27 -27.12 5.73
C ARG A 337 -5.77 -26.90 5.56
N ARG A 338 -4.94 -27.08 6.60
CA ARG A 338 -3.48 -26.81 6.52
C ARG A 338 -2.54 -27.95 6.91
N GLY A 339 -3.04 -29.09 7.39
CA GLY A 339 -2.20 -30.28 7.55
C GLY A 339 -2.49 -31.11 8.81
N ALA A 340 -2.13 -32.39 8.72
CA ALA A 340 -2.44 -33.42 9.70
C ALA A 340 -1.94 -33.18 11.14
N ARG A 341 -1.03 -32.22 11.39
CA ARG A 341 -0.42 -32.00 12.72
C ARG A 341 -1.35 -31.31 13.72
N THR A 342 -2.06 -30.25 13.34
CA THR A 342 -3.05 -29.56 14.19
C THR A 342 -4.30 -30.43 14.37
N TYR A 343 -4.75 -31.06 13.28
CA TYR A 343 -5.86 -32.01 13.30
C TYR A 343 -5.58 -33.21 14.22
N ALA A 344 -4.38 -33.81 14.18
CA ALA A 344 -4.01 -34.92 15.07
C ALA A 344 -3.85 -34.52 16.54
N ARG A 345 -3.53 -33.25 16.83
CA ARG A 345 -3.45 -32.71 18.20
C ARG A 345 -4.85 -32.42 18.77
N MET A 346 -5.74 -31.86 17.95
CA MET A 346 -7.13 -31.55 18.35
C MET A 346 -8.00 -32.82 18.48
N VAL A 347 -7.84 -33.80 17.59
CA VAL A 347 -8.49 -35.12 17.67
C VAL A 347 -8.03 -35.95 18.88
N ARG A 348 -6.83 -35.67 19.42
CA ARG A 348 -6.30 -36.35 20.62
C ARG A 348 -6.90 -35.83 21.92
N VAL A 349 -7.31 -34.55 21.96
CA VAL A 349 -7.91 -33.93 23.15
C VAL A 349 -9.38 -34.34 23.27
N THR A 350 -10.10 -34.47 22.16
CA THR A 350 -11.50 -34.86 22.17
C THR A 350 -11.68 -36.38 22.27
N SER A 351 -11.27 -36.98 23.39
CA SER A 351 -11.45 -38.42 23.61
C SER A 351 -12.93 -38.86 23.70
N ASN A 352 -13.87 -37.93 23.91
CA ASN A 352 -15.32 -38.19 23.81
C ASN A 352 -15.88 -38.16 22.37
N PHE A 353 -15.10 -37.75 21.36
CA PHE A 353 -15.56 -37.65 19.97
C PHE A 353 -15.64 -38.99 19.22
N HIS A 354 -14.96 -40.03 19.71
CA HIS A 354 -14.96 -41.35 19.07
C HIS A 354 -16.32 -42.06 19.16
N GLN A 355 -17.17 -41.71 20.13
CA GLN A 355 -18.50 -42.33 20.25
C GLN A 355 -19.51 -41.75 19.25
N ALA A 356 -19.53 -40.43 19.03
CA ALA A 356 -20.43 -39.78 18.08
C ALA A 356 -20.14 -40.19 16.62
N ILE A 357 -18.87 -40.41 16.26
CA ILE A 357 -18.47 -40.85 14.91
C ILE A 357 -18.70 -42.36 14.71
N ARG A 358 -18.58 -43.19 15.76
CA ARG A 358 -18.92 -44.63 15.68
C ARG A 358 -20.41 -44.88 15.46
N ALA A 359 -21.30 -44.04 16.03
CA ALA A 359 -22.74 -44.15 15.85
C ALA A 359 -23.17 -43.93 14.38
N TYR A 360 -22.56 -42.97 13.69
CA TYR A 360 -22.83 -42.71 12.26
C TYR A 360 -22.28 -43.80 11.32
N ARG A 361 -21.16 -44.44 11.70
CA ARG A 361 -20.54 -45.51 10.91
C ARG A 361 -21.35 -46.82 10.95
N CYS A 362 -22.11 -47.07 12.03
CA CYS A 362 -23.03 -48.22 12.10
C CYS A 362 -24.29 -48.03 11.23
N HIS A 363 -24.79 -46.80 11.10
CA HIS A 363 -26.03 -46.55 10.35
C HIS A 363 -25.87 -46.66 8.83
N LEU A 364 -24.68 -46.39 8.30
CA LEU A 364 -24.36 -46.47 6.86
C LEU A 364 -23.92 -47.87 6.40
N LEU A 365 -23.51 -48.75 7.33
CA LEU A 365 -23.08 -50.13 6.99
C LEU A 365 -24.21 -51.17 7.04
N LEU A 366 -25.39 -50.83 7.57
CA LEU A 366 -26.53 -51.73 7.68
C LEU A 366 -27.53 -51.63 6.51
N CYS A 367 -27.36 -50.67 5.60
CA CYS A 367 -28.23 -50.48 4.44
C CYS A 367 -27.48 -50.64 3.11
N TRP A 368 -26.91 -51.83 2.84
CA TRP A 368 -26.68 -52.24 1.45
C TRP A 368 -26.59 -53.77 1.30
N PRO A 369 -27.47 -54.41 0.50
CA PRO A 369 -27.44 -55.86 0.33
C PRO A 369 -26.36 -56.29 -0.67
N LYS A 370 -25.71 -57.40 -0.34
CA LYS A 370 -24.71 -58.08 -1.18
C LYS A 370 -25.36 -58.67 -2.44
N SER A 371 -24.81 -58.43 -3.63
CA SER A 371 -24.80 -59.43 -4.70
C SER A 371 -23.57 -59.28 -5.62
N LYS A 372 -22.97 -60.42 -5.95
CA LYS A 372 -21.82 -60.61 -6.85
C LYS A 372 -22.35 -60.91 -8.27
N GLY A 373 -21.60 -60.54 -9.32
CA GLY A 373 -21.65 -61.26 -10.60
C GLY A 373 -21.56 -60.45 -11.90
N THR A 374 -20.37 -60.46 -12.51
CA THR A 374 -20.04 -60.64 -13.96
C THR A 374 -20.71 -59.83 -15.09
N LEU A 375 -19.84 -59.28 -15.95
CA LEU A 375 -20.10 -58.72 -17.29
C LEU A 375 -20.84 -59.68 -18.26
N LYS A 376 -21.82 -59.16 -19.02
CA LYS A 376 -21.93 -59.26 -20.49
C LYS A 376 -23.19 -58.58 -21.07
N GLN A 377 -23.04 -58.06 -22.30
CA GLN A 377 -24.04 -57.77 -23.34
C GLN A 377 -24.93 -56.51 -23.28
N ALA A 378 -24.46 -55.46 -23.96
CA ALA A 378 -24.98 -54.85 -25.20
C ALA A 378 -26.50 -54.66 -25.45
N LYS A 379 -26.79 -53.49 -26.07
CA LYS A 379 -27.95 -53.08 -26.90
C LYS A 379 -29.20 -52.63 -26.11
N LYS A 380 -29.84 -51.48 -26.35
CA LYS A 380 -30.15 -50.74 -27.60
C LYS A 380 -30.63 -49.30 -27.24
N CYS A 381 -30.30 -48.32 -28.12
CA CYS A 381 -31.04 -47.09 -28.51
C CYS A 381 -31.51 -46.10 -27.42
N SER A 382 -31.39 -44.78 -27.51
CA SER A 382 -31.38 -43.85 -28.65
C SER A 382 -30.87 -42.44 -28.24
N ALA A 383 -30.24 -41.77 -29.19
CA ALA A 383 -29.57 -40.45 -29.14
C ALA A 383 -30.59 -39.24 -29.20
N PRO A 384 -30.19 -37.95 -29.34
CA PRO A 384 -28.83 -37.42 -29.48
C PRO A 384 -28.47 -36.12 -28.72
N PHE A 385 -27.16 -35.97 -28.69
CA PHE A 385 -26.29 -34.83 -28.40
C PHE A 385 -26.35 -33.80 -29.56
N VAL A 386 -26.41 -32.50 -29.24
CA VAL A 386 -26.11 -31.42 -30.21
C VAL A 386 -24.87 -30.67 -29.71
N ARG A 387 -23.81 -30.68 -30.53
CA ARG A 387 -22.61 -29.84 -30.38
C ARG A 387 -22.63 -28.71 -31.43
N PRO A 388 -21.90 -27.61 -31.17
CA PRO A 388 -21.99 -26.38 -31.95
C PRO A 388 -21.07 -26.40 -33.17
N VAL A 389 -21.46 -25.71 -34.24
CA VAL A 389 -20.58 -25.37 -35.36
C VAL A 389 -20.68 -23.87 -35.66
N THR A 390 -19.51 -23.27 -35.72
CA THR A 390 -19.16 -21.90 -36.09
C THR A 390 -19.31 -21.66 -37.61
N ARG A 391 -19.96 -20.55 -38.02
CA ARG A 391 -19.35 -19.40 -38.75
C ARG A 391 -20.42 -18.52 -39.39
N LEU A 392 -20.20 -17.22 -39.19
CA LEU A 392 -20.82 -16.08 -39.85
C LEU A 392 -20.39 -15.98 -41.32
N THR A 393 -21.34 -15.69 -42.20
CA THR A 393 -21.14 -14.76 -43.34
C THR A 393 -22.43 -13.98 -43.57
N THR A 394 -22.34 -12.68 -43.33
CA THR A 394 -23.30 -11.63 -43.70
C THR A 394 -23.04 -11.16 -45.13
N ARG A 395 -24.10 -10.97 -45.93
CA ARG A 395 -24.46 -9.71 -46.63
C ARG A 395 -25.49 -9.96 -47.73
N ALA A 396 -26.65 -9.35 -47.58
CA ALA A 396 -27.21 -8.40 -48.54
C ALA A 396 -27.75 -7.23 -47.71
#